data_AF-A0A2D6KW15-F1
#
_entry.id   AF-A0A2D6KW15-F1
#
_cell.length_a   1.000
_cell.length_b   1.000
_cell.length_c   1.000
_cell.angle_alpha   90.00
_cell.angle_beta   90.00
_cell.angle_gamma   90.00
#
_symmetry.space_group_name_H-M   'P 1'
#
loop_
_entity.id
_entity.type
_entity.pdbx_description
1 polymer ?
#
loop_
_entity_poly.entity_id
_entity_poly.type
_entity_poly.pdbx_seq_one_letter_code
_entity_poly.pdbx_strand_id
1 'polypeptide(L)'
;MPHNIRKHEFIGLLLIFLAGTCLGIGLYLTIWGANRPIFYNSLDYLIKGKEMLIFPIFFGIGGILWVLGKIELKEAMPGRNLR
;
A
#
# COMPACT_ATOMS: atom_id res chain seq x y z
N MET A 1 -19.62 -21.12 16.22
CA MET A 1 -18.19 -20.89 16.54
C MET A 1 -18.02 -19.41 16.82
N PRO A 2 -17.58 -18.99 18.01
CA PRO A 2 -17.36 -17.57 18.30
C PRO A 2 -16.19 -17.07 17.44
N HIS A 3 -16.52 -16.40 16.34
CA HIS A 3 -15.57 -15.73 15.47
C HIS A 3 -14.82 -14.69 16.30
N ASN A 4 -13.50 -14.74 16.33
CA ASN A 4 -12.71 -13.88 17.22
C ASN A 4 -12.55 -12.49 16.58
N ILE A 5 -13.64 -11.70 16.63
CA ILE A 5 -13.79 -10.37 16.02
C ILE A 5 -12.57 -9.48 16.29
N ARG A 6 -12.00 -9.54 17.49
CA ARG A 6 -10.80 -8.79 17.88
C ARG A 6 -9.56 -9.10 17.04
N LYS A 7 -9.40 -10.33 16.57
CA LYS A 7 -8.27 -10.73 15.72
C LYS A 7 -8.39 -10.14 14.33
N HIS A 8 -9.58 -10.24 13.72
CA HIS A 8 -9.85 -9.69 12.38
C HIS A 8 -9.71 -8.16 12.37
N GLU A 9 -10.20 -7.49 13.41
CA GLU A 9 -10.04 -6.05 13.56
C GLU A 9 -8.56 -5.63 13.65
N PHE A 10 -7.78 -6.30 14.49
CA PHE A 10 -6.36 -6.00 14.64
C PHE A 10 -5.56 -6.30 13.36
N ILE A 11 -5.80 -7.45 12.73
CA ILE A 11 -5.13 -7.85 11.48
C ILE A 11 -5.51 -6.87 10.36
N GLY A 12 -6.77 -6.51 10.24
CA GLY A 12 -7.26 -5.57 9.24
C GLY A 12 -6.65 -4.17 9.40
N LEU A 13 -6.59 -3.65 10.63
CA LEU A 13 -5.92 -2.38 10.92
C LEU A 13 -4.42 -2.42 10.59
N LEU A 14 -3.74 -3.52 10.95
CA LEU A 14 -2.32 -3.71 10.67
C LEU A 14 -2.05 -3.77 9.16
N LEU A 15 -2.89 -4.48 8.40
CA LEU A 15 -2.80 -4.54 6.94
C LEU A 15 -3.00 -3.16 6.30
N ILE A 16 -3.97 -2.36 6.77
CA ILE A 16 -4.17 -0.99 6.28
C ILE A 16 -2.98 -0.10 6.63
N PHE A 17 -2.42 -0.22 7.83
CA PHE A 17 -1.23 0.53 8.22
C PHE A 17 -0.02 0.21 7.34
N LEU A 18 0.23 -1.09 7.09
CA LEU A 18 1.28 -1.55 6.20
C LEU A 18 1.05 -1.09 4.75
N ALA A 19 -0.20 -1.14 4.28
CA ALA A 19 -0.58 -0.63 2.96
C ALA A 19 -0.27 0.86 2.81
N GLY A 20 -0.70 1.68 3.77
CA GLY A 20 -0.43 3.12 3.77
C GLY A 20 1.06 3.43 3.81
N THR A 21 1.83 2.69 4.60
CA THR A 21 3.29 2.83 4.66
C THR A 21 3.94 2.48 3.33
N CYS A 22 3.52 1.36 2.71
CA CYS A 22 4.06 0.89 1.44
C CYS A 22 3.78 1.89 0.30
N LEU A 23 2.53 2.38 0.22
CA LEU A 23 2.13 3.39 -0.74
C LEU A 23 2.85 4.73 -0.51
N GLY A 24 3.02 5.15 0.74
CA GLY A 24 3.74 6.38 1.09
C GLY A 24 5.21 6.33 0.69
N ILE A 25 5.90 5.22 0.94
CA ILE A 25 7.29 5.01 0.51
C ILE A 25 7.37 4.99 -1.02
N GLY A 26 6.45 4.28 -1.69
CA GLY A 26 6.38 4.25 -3.14
C GLY A 26 6.23 5.66 -3.73
N LEU A 27 5.31 6.46 -3.19
CA LEU A 27 5.09 7.84 -3.61
C LEU A 27 6.33 8.71 -3.41
N TYR A 28 6.98 8.62 -2.25
CA TYR A 28 8.22 9.35 -1.97
C TYR A 28 9.31 9.01 -2.98
N LEU A 29 9.53 7.72 -3.26
CA LEU A 29 10.53 7.27 -4.23
C LEU A 29 10.21 7.74 -5.65
N THR A 30 8.94 7.71 -6.05
CA THR A 30 8.50 8.20 -7.37
C THR A 30 8.74 9.71 -7.51
N ILE A 31 8.36 10.51 -6.51
CA ILE A 31 8.58 11.96 -6.51
C ILE A 31 10.08 12.28 -6.51
N TRP A 32 10.85 11.60 -5.66
CA TRP A 32 12.29 11.76 -5.62
C TRP A 32 12.92 11.45 -6.97
N GLY A 33 12.59 10.30 -7.58
CA GLY A 33 13.07 9.89 -8.89
C GLY A 33 12.68 10.87 -10.00
N ALA A 34 11.45 11.38 -10.00
CA ALA A 34 10.97 12.36 -10.96
C ALA A 34 11.72 13.71 -10.86
N ASN A 35 12.19 14.08 -9.67
CA ASN A 35 12.91 15.33 -9.44
C ASN A 35 14.43 15.23 -9.65
N ARG A 36 15.01 14.02 -9.72
CA ARG A 36 16.46 13.85 -9.95
C ARG A 36 16.99 14.60 -11.18
N PRO A 37 16.32 14.62 -12.34
CA PRO A 37 16.80 15.38 -13.49
C PRO A 37 16.96 16.87 -13.22
N ILE A 38 16.10 17.43 -12.35
CA ILE A 38 16.15 18.84 -11.93
C ILE A 38 17.36 19.08 -11.02
N PHE A 39 17.61 18.18 -10.05
CA PHE A 39 18.73 18.32 -9.12
C PHE A 39 20.10 18.10 -9.75
N TYR A 40 20.21 17.16 -10.70
CA TYR A 40 21.47 16.81 -11.35
C TYR A 40 21.67 17.48 -12.72
N ASN A 41 20.73 18.33 -13.13
CA ASN A 41 20.72 19.05 -14.41
C ASN A 41 21.02 18.15 -15.63
N SER A 42 20.56 16.90 -15.57
CA SER A 42 20.80 15.88 -16.60
C SER A 42 19.63 14.91 -16.67
N LEU A 43 19.18 14.66 -17.90
CA LEU A 43 18.11 13.69 -18.20
C LEU A 43 18.56 12.24 -18.03
N ASP A 44 19.85 11.97 -17.79
CA ASP A 44 20.33 10.63 -17.51
C ASP A 44 19.83 10.04 -16.20
N TYR A 45 19.38 10.91 -15.29
CA TYR A 45 18.85 10.53 -13.98
C TYR A 45 17.32 10.41 -13.96
N LEU A 46 16.67 10.46 -15.13
CA LEU A 46 15.25 10.16 -15.24
C LEU A 46 14.99 8.71 -14.84
N ILE A 47 13.80 8.43 -14.29
CA ILE A 47 13.39 7.07 -13.92
C ILE A 47 13.53 6.17 -15.16
N LYS A 48 14.54 5.29 -15.17
CA LYS A 48 14.82 4.35 -16.28
C LYS A 48 14.15 3.02 -15.98
N GLY A 49 13.91 2.19 -17.00
CA GLY A 49 13.08 0.97 -16.92
C GLY A 49 13.37 -0.01 -15.77
N LYS A 50 14.55 0.02 -15.15
CA LYS A 50 14.85 -0.73 -13.91
C LYS A 50 14.08 -0.22 -12.68
N GLU A 51 13.91 1.09 -12.56
CA GLU A 51 13.19 1.73 -11.45
C GLU A 51 11.66 1.62 -11.62
N MET A 52 11.20 1.22 -12.81
CA MET A 52 9.80 0.89 -13.05
C MET A 52 9.31 -0.28 -12.18
N LEU A 53 10.21 -1.15 -11.71
CA LEU A 53 9.89 -2.23 -10.76
C LEU A 53 9.45 -1.72 -9.38
N ILE A 54 9.78 -0.48 -9.02
CA ILE A 54 9.31 0.16 -7.77
C ILE A 54 7.79 0.27 -7.80
N PHE A 55 7.17 0.45 -8.97
CA PHE A 55 5.72 0.57 -9.10
C PHE A 55 4.97 -0.70 -8.65
N PRO A 56 5.17 -1.88 -9.25
CA PRO A 56 4.47 -3.09 -8.81
C PRO A 56 4.84 -3.51 -7.38
N ILE A 57 6.06 -3.24 -6.92
CA ILE A 57 6.47 -3.56 -5.55
C ILE A 57 5.70 -2.69 -4.55
N PHE A 58 5.78 -1.36 -4.65
CA PHE A 58 5.20 -0.51 -3.62
C PHE A 58 3.72 -0.22 -3.83
N PHE A 59 3.29 0.04 -5.08
CA PHE A 59 1.89 0.32 -5.38
C PHE A 59 1.07 -0.96 -5.53
N GLY A 60 1.65 -2.02 -6.11
CA GLY A 60 0.99 -3.32 -6.24
C GLY A 60 0.79 -3.98 -4.88
N ILE A 61 1.88 -4.20 -4.12
CA ILE A 61 1.77 -4.81 -2.78
C ILE A 61 0.95 -3.92 -1.84
N GLY A 62 1.17 -2.60 -1.86
CA GLY A 62 0.37 -1.66 -1.07
C GLY A 62 -1.12 -1.74 -1.38
N GLY A 63 -1.49 -1.84 -2.67
CA GLY A 63 -2.88 -2.03 -3.10
C GLY A 63 -3.48 -3.36 -2.62
N ILE A 64 -2.73 -4.46 -2.70
CA ILE A 64 -3.17 -5.78 -2.21
C ILE A 64 -3.41 -5.74 -0.70
N LEU A 65 -2.45 -5.19 0.06
CA LEU A 65 -2.56 -5.05 1.52
C LEU A 65 -3.77 -4.18 1.91
N TRP A 66 -4.04 -3.12 1.16
CA TRP A 66 -5.19 -2.26 1.39
C TRP A 66 -6.51 -3.01 1.20
N VAL A 67 -6.63 -3.79 0.11
CA VAL A 67 -7.83 -4.58 -0.18
C VAL A 67 -8.03 -5.67 0.87
N LEU A 68 -6.97 -6.41 1.23
CA LEU A 68 -7.04 -7.44 2.28
C LEU A 68 -7.41 -6.85 3.63
N GLY A 69 -6.80 -5.72 4.03
CA GLY A 69 -7.14 -5.05 5.28
C GLY A 69 -8.60 -4.59 5.32
N LYS A 70 -9.14 -4.11 4.19
CA LYS A 70 -10.56 -3.78 4.08
C LYS A 70 -11.48 -5.00 4.20
N ILE A 71 -11.10 -6.14 3.66
CA ILE A 71 -11.87 -7.39 3.77
C ILE A 71 -11.93 -7.84 5.23
N GLU A 72 -10.78 -7.90 5.91
CA GLU A 72 -10.67 -8.29 7.32
C GLU A 72 -11.49 -7.36 8.24
N LEU A 73 -11.43 -6.05 8.01
CA LEU A 73 -12.25 -5.08 8.76
C LEU A 73 -13.74 -5.20 8.49
N LYS A 74 -14.12 -5.60 7.27
CA LYS A 74 -15.53 -5.85 6.92
C LYS A 74 -16.05 -7.08 7.66
N GLU A 75 -15.26 -8.13 7.78
CA GLU A 75 -15.58 -9.34 8.53
C GLU A 75 -15.66 -9.09 10.03
N ALA A 76 -14.85 -8.17 10.56
CA ALA A 76 -14.89 -7.75 11.95
C ALA A 76 -16.16 -6.96 12.35
N MET A 77 -16.94 -6.43 11.40
CA MET A 77 -18.17 -5.68 11.72
C MET A 77 -19.37 -6.62 11.94
N PRO A 78 -19.86 -6.79 13.19
CA PRO A 78 -21.05 -7.60 13.44
C PRO A 78 -22.30 -6.95 12.82
N GLY A 79 -23.06 -7.70 12.03
CA GLY A 79 -24.38 -7.31 11.52
C GLY A 79 -24.44 -6.75 10.09
N ARG A 80 -23.32 -6.57 9.38
CA ARG A 80 -23.32 -6.08 7.98
C ARG A 80 -23.54 -7.15 6.90
N ASN A 81 -23.55 -8.42 7.28
CA ASN A 81 -23.84 -9.56 6.38
C ASN A 81 -25.32 -10.01 6.42
N LEU A 82 -26.22 -9.20 7.02
CA LEU A 82 -27.67 -9.51 7.19
C LEU A 82 -28.60 -8.65 6.30
N ARG A 83 -28.07 -7.97 5.27
CA ARG A 83 -28.87 -7.33 4.24
C ARG A 83 -28.34 -7.65 2.86
#